data_AF-A0A926HU41-F1
#
_entry.id   AF-A0A926HU41-F1
#
_cell.length_a   1.000
_cell.length_b   1.000
_cell.length_c   1.000
_cell.angle_alpha   90.00
_cell.angle_beta   90.00
_cell.angle_gamma   90.00
#
_symmetry.space_group_name_H-M   'P 1'
#
loop_
_entity.id
_entity.type
_entity.pdbx_description
1 polymer ?
#
loop_
_entity_poly.entity_id
_entity_poly.type
_entity_poly.pdbx_seq_one_letter_code
_entity_poly.pdbx_strand_id
1 'polypeptide(L)'
;MNIKWVITTITLTFTLSVVFYLISDSVLPLLSVVSSFVVLLVFIFIGIFFDLIGTAVQTADERPFHSMSARKVDAAREAVSLIRNAEKVANVCNDVIGDISGIISGSTGAIIISFLIASNPGLNSIVVGTVLTSLVAAVTVGGKAVGKTIAINNANTIIYAVARVISLFKKIFRVSR
;
A
#
# COMPACT_ATOMS: atom_id res chain seq x y z
N MET A 1 -7.27 17.79 17.37
CA MET A 1 -7.73 16.48 16.84
C MET A 1 -8.98 16.70 16.02
N ASN A 2 -8.95 16.43 14.71
CA ASN A 2 -10.08 16.72 13.82
C ASN A 2 -10.99 15.49 13.76
N ILE A 3 -12.01 15.44 14.64
CA ILE A 3 -12.90 14.27 14.82
C ILE A 3 -13.51 13.80 13.49
N LYS A 4 -13.83 14.74 12.60
CA LYS A 4 -14.34 14.43 11.25
C LYS A 4 -13.38 13.55 10.46
N TRP A 5 -12.08 13.85 10.49
CA TRP A 5 -11.07 13.08 9.76
C TRP A 5 -10.86 11.70 10.37
N VAL A 6 -10.88 11.58 11.70
CA VAL A 6 -10.80 10.29 12.39
C VAL A 6 -11.97 9.38 12.00
N ILE A 7 -13.21 9.91 12.02
CA ILE A 7 -14.40 9.17 11.58
C ILE A 7 -14.29 8.78 10.10
N THR A 8 -13.81 9.68 9.24
CA THR A 8 -13.59 9.36 7.82
C THR A 8 -12.59 8.23 7.63
N THR A 9 -11.46 8.24 8.34
CA THR A 9 -10.45 7.18 8.26
C THR A 9 -11.03 5.84 8.70
N ILE A 10 -11.74 5.79 9.84
CA ILE A 10 -12.35 4.55 10.35
C ILE A 10 -13.36 3.99 9.34
N THR A 11 -14.30 4.83 8.88
CA THR A 11 -15.34 4.39 7.92
C THR A 11 -14.73 3.94 6.60
N LEU A 12 -13.71 4.66 6.11
CA LEU A 12 -13.04 4.33 4.86
C LEU A 12 -12.26 3.02 5.00
N THR A 13 -11.45 2.85 6.05
CA THR A 13 -10.72 1.61 6.32
C THR A 13 -11.68 0.43 6.44
N PHE A 14 -12.76 0.54 7.22
CA PHE A 14 -13.73 -0.53 7.38
C PHE A 14 -14.37 -0.94 6.04
N THR A 15 -14.86 0.06 5.28
CA THR A 15 -15.53 -0.21 3.99
C THR A 15 -14.56 -0.84 2.99
N LEU A 16 -13.34 -0.32 2.90
CA LEU A 16 -12.32 -0.80 1.98
C LEU A 16 -11.86 -2.23 2.36
N SER A 17 -11.65 -2.49 3.65
CA SER A 17 -11.33 -3.82 4.18
C SER A 17 -12.39 -4.86 3.80
N VAL A 18 -13.68 -4.54 3.97
CA VAL A 18 -14.77 -5.45 3.61
C VAL A 18 -14.75 -5.77 2.12
N VAL A 19 -14.63 -4.75 1.27
CA VAL A 19 -14.61 -4.95 -0.20
C VAL A 19 -13.42 -5.81 -0.62
N PHE A 20 -12.21 -5.48 -0.18
CA PHE A 20 -11.02 -6.25 -0.56
C PHE A 20 -11.01 -7.66 0.03
N TYR A 21 -11.52 -7.84 1.26
CA TYR A 21 -11.66 -9.15 1.87
C TYR A 21 -12.61 -10.03 1.07
N LEU A 22 -13.80 -9.53 0.71
CA LEU A 22 -14.77 -10.29 -0.09
C LEU A 22 -14.21 -10.71 -1.45
N ILE A 23 -13.47 -9.82 -2.12
CA ILE A 23 -12.81 -10.13 -3.39
C ILE A 23 -11.75 -11.22 -3.18
N SER A 24 -10.92 -11.08 -2.15
CA SER A 24 -9.82 -12.02 -1.89
C SER A 24 -10.34 -13.40 -1.49
N ASP A 25 -11.33 -13.45 -0.59
CA ASP A 25 -11.95 -14.69 -0.11
C ASP A 25 -12.70 -15.44 -1.21
N SER A 26 -13.25 -14.72 -2.20
CA SER A 26 -13.90 -15.37 -3.36
C SER A 26 -12.91 -15.96 -4.36
N VAL A 27 -11.71 -15.38 -4.46
CA VAL A 27 -10.71 -15.75 -5.48
C VAL A 27 -9.70 -16.78 -4.96
N LEU A 28 -9.24 -16.64 -3.71
CA LEU A 28 -8.17 -17.45 -3.12
C LEU A 28 -8.48 -18.96 -3.03
N PRO A 29 -9.71 -19.42 -2.71
CA PRO A 29 -10.02 -20.85 -2.63
C PRO A 29 -9.96 -21.58 -3.97
N LEU A 30 -10.08 -20.85 -5.09
CA LEU A 30 -10.01 -21.40 -6.45
C LEU A 30 -8.56 -21.53 -6.96
N LEU A 31 -7.59 -21.02 -6.20
CA LEU A 31 -6.21 -20.95 -6.60
C LEU A 31 -5.40 -22.15 -6.08
N SER A 32 -4.46 -22.61 -6.91
CA SER A 32 -3.45 -23.57 -6.48
C SER A 32 -2.54 -22.98 -5.39
N VAL A 33 -1.89 -23.83 -4.59
CA VAL A 33 -0.94 -23.39 -3.53
C VAL A 33 0.07 -22.37 -4.07
N VAL A 34 0.63 -22.62 -5.26
CA VAL A 34 1.59 -21.73 -5.91
C VAL A 34 0.96 -20.37 -6.24
N SER A 35 -0.25 -20.35 -6.77
CA SER A 35 -0.97 -19.14 -7.10
C SER A 35 -1.31 -18.31 -5.85
N SER A 36 -1.63 -18.95 -4.72
CA SER A 36 -1.89 -18.26 -3.44
C SER A 36 -0.63 -17.57 -2.90
N PHE A 37 0.56 -18.17 -3.06
CA PHE A 37 1.83 -17.51 -2.71
C PHE A 37 2.09 -16.26 -3.57
N VAL A 38 1.74 -16.31 -4.87
CA VAL A 38 1.86 -15.14 -5.75
C VAL A 38 0.94 -14.01 -5.29
N VAL A 39 -0.32 -14.32 -4.95
CA VAL A 39 -1.27 -13.32 -4.43
C VAL A 39 -0.78 -12.71 -3.12
N LEU A 40 -0.26 -13.55 -2.21
CA LEU A 40 0.33 -13.08 -0.96
C LEU A 40 1.49 -12.10 -1.20
N LEU A 41 2.41 -12.43 -2.13
CA LEU A 41 3.50 -11.53 -2.49
C LEU A 41 2.99 -10.22 -3.08
N VAL A 42 1.98 -10.27 -3.95
CA VAL A 42 1.37 -9.06 -4.55
C VAL A 42 0.84 -8.14 -3.46
N PHE A 43 0.13 -8.66 -2.46
CA PHE A 43 -0.34 -7.83 -1.34
C PHE A 43 0.83 -7.20 -0.58
N ILE A 44 1.84 -7.98 -0.18
CA ILE A 44 3.02 -7.45 0.51
C ILE A 44 3.69 -6.33 -0.31
N PHE A 45 3.86 -6.52 -1.62
CA PHE A 45 4.42 -5.50 -2.51
C PHE A 45 3.57 -4.24 -2.59
N ILE A 46 2.24 -4.38 -2.65
CA ILE A 46 1.31 -3.24 -2.60
C ILE A 46 1.52 -2.46 -1.29
N GLY A 47 1.55 -3.15 -0.15
CA GLY A 47 1.79 -2.52 1.15
C GLY A 47 3.11 -1.76 1.22
N ILE A 48 4.21 -2.34 0.73
CA ILE A 48 5.52 -1.68 0.68
C ILE A 48 5.51 -0.48 -0.29
N PHE A 49 4.87 -0.62 -1.45
CA PHE A 49 4.79 0.44 -2.45
C PHE A 49 4.04 1.67 -1.93
N PHE A 50 2.91 1.47 -1.25
CA PHE A 50 2.18 2.57 -0.64
C PHE A 50 2.93 3.18 0.55
N ASP A 51 3.63 2.39 1.36
CA ASP A 51 4.52 2.89 2.44
C ASP A 51 5.63 3.80 1.89
N LEU A 52 6.21 3.42 0.74
CA LEU A 52 7.19 4.21 0.00
C LEU A 52 6.59 5.56 -0.45
N ILE A 53 5.37 5.58 -0.97
CA ILE A 53 4.70 6.81 -1.37
C ILE A 53 4.43 7.70 -0.14
N GLY A 54 3.85 7.14 0.93
CA GLY A 54 3.54 7.92 2.13
C GLY A 54 4.79 8.53 2.76
N THR A 55 5.89 7.76 2.81
CA THR A 55 7.20 8.25 3.28
C THR A 55 7.77 9.33 2.33
N ALA A 56 7.66 9.14 1.02
CA ALA A 56 8.11 10.13 0.04
C ALA A 56 7.35 11.45 0.18
N VAL A 57 6.04 11.42 0.45
CA VAL A 57 5.21 12.63 0.59
C VAL A 57 5.64 13.42 1.82
N GLN A 58 5.97 12.73 2.92
CA GLN A 58 6.46 13.36 4.15
C GLN A 58 7.87 13.95 4.00
N THR A 59 8.68 13.42 3.10
CA THR A 59 10.10 13.82 2.94
C THR A 59 10.32 14.83 1.81
N ALA A 60 9.37 14.97 0.88
CA ALA A 60 9.53 15.84 -0.29
C ALA A 60 9.54 17.33 0.06
N ASP A 61 10.34 18.11 -0.69
CA ASP A 61 10.45 19.57 -0.53
C ASP A 61 9.55 20.29 -1.54
N GLU A 62 8.77 21.28 -1.09
CA GLU A 62 7.86 22.08 -1.92
C GLU A 62 8.60 23.03 -2.89
N ARG A 63 9.83 23.49 -2.54
CA ARG A 63 10.62 24.47 -3.30
C ARG A 63 10.83 24.13 -4.79
N PRO A 64 11.31 22.92 -5.16
CA PRO A 64 11.45 22.55 -6.57
C PRO A 64 10.11 22.55 -7.32
N PHE A 65 9.01 22.20 -6.65
CA PHE A 65 7.69 22.19 -7.26
C PHE A 65 7.09 23.58 -7.46
N HIS A 66 7.37 24.53 -6.58
CA HIS A 66 7.00 25.93 -6.82
C HIS A 66 7.68 26.50 -8.06
N SER A 67 8.97 26.22 -8.23
CA SER A 67 9.73 26.65 -9.40
C SER A 67 9.19 26.01 -10.69
N MET A 68 8.85 24.71 -10.65
CA MET A 68 8.21 24.01 -11.76
C MET A 68 6.80 24.56 -12.08
N SER A 69 6.01 24.90 -11.06
CA SER A 69 4.68 25.49 -11.23
C SER A 69 4.73 26.89 -11.85
N ALA A 70 5.72 27.70 -11.47
CA ALA A 70 5.98 29.00 -12.08
C ALA A 70 6.33 28.88 -13.58
N ARG A 71 7.05 27.81 -13.95
CA ARG A 71 7.33 27.45 -15.36
C ARG A 71 6.20 26.70 -16.06
N LYS A 72 5.01 26.59 -15.43
CA LYS A 72 3.83 25.89 -15.96
C LYS A 72 4.09 24.42 -16.33
N VAL A 73 4.99 23.75 -15.61
CA VAL A 73 5.23 22.32 -15.79
C VAL A 73 4.00 21.54 -15.34
N ASP A 74 3.55 20.62 -16.18
CA ASP A 74 2.42 19.72 -15.89
C ASP A 74 2.64 18.97 -14.56
N ALA A 75 1.54 18.75 -13.81
CA ALA A 75 1.49 18.08 -12.52
C ALA A 75 2.19 18.76 -11.32
N ALA A 76 2.94 19.86 -11.53
CA ALA A 76 3.63 20.56 -10.43
C ALA A 76 2.67 21.07 -9.34
N ARG A 77 1.48 21.54 -9.73
CA ARG A 77 0.43 21.98 -8.78
C ARG A 77 -0.13 20.84 -7.94
N GLU A 78 -0.27 19.65 -8.52
CA GLU A 78 -0.76 18.47 -7.81
C GLU A 78 0.31 17.98 -6.81
N ALA A 79 1.59 17.99 -7.20
CA ALA A 79 2.69 17.66 -6.30
C ALA A 79 2.71 18.58 -5.07
N VAL A 80 2.55 19.90 -5.26
CA VAL A 80 2.43 20.85 -4.14
C VAL A 80 1.22 20.52 -3.26
N SER A 81 0.08 20.16 -3.86
CA SER A 81 -1.13 19.81 -3.11
C SER A 81 -0.95 18.54 -2.26
N LEU A 82 -0.22 17.54 -2.78
CA LEU A 82 0.13 16.32 -2.04
C LEU A 82 1.02 16.65 -0.83
N ILE A 83 2.09 17.45 -1.03
CA ILE A 83 3.02 17.83 0.04
C ILE A 83 2.31 18.64 1.12
N ARG A 84 1.43 19.58 0.74
CA ARG A 84 0.63 20.36 1.72
C ARG A 84 -0.35 19.52 2.53
N ASN A 85 -0.78 18.37 2.01
CA ASN A 85 -1.65 17.43 2.71
C ASN A 85 -0.89 16.18 3.15
N ALA A 86 0.43 16.28 3.36
CA ALA A 86 1.31 15.14 3.59
C ALA A 86 0.83 14.22 4.73
N GLU A 87 0.41 14.79 5.86
CA GLU A 87 -0.11 14.02 6.99
C GLU A 87 -1.29 13.13 6.59
N LYS A 88 -2.25 13.68 5.83
CA LYS A 88 -3.45 12.94 5.41
C LYS A 88 -3.10 11.86 4.39
N VAL A 89 -2.28 12.20 3.40
CA VAL A 89 -1.90 11.27 2.34
C VAL A 89 -1.07 10.13 2.93
N ALA A 90 -0.12 10.44 3.80
CA ALA A 90 0.72 9.45 4.44
C ALA A 90 -0.08 8.53 5.37
N ASN A 91 -1.06 9.04 6.14
CA ASN A 91 -1.92 8.17 6.94
C ASN A 91 -2.79 7.24 6.06
N VAL A 92 -3.28 7.72 4.91
CA VAL A 92 -4.02 6.85 3.98
C VAL A 92 -3.09 5.78 3.39
N CYS A 93 -1.89 6.15 2.94
CA CYS A 93 -0.97 5.20 2.31
C CYS A 93 -0.35 4.22 3.31
N ASN A 94 0.12 4.70 4.46
CA ASN A 94 0.85 3.90 5.43
C ASN A 94 -0.10 3.11 6.32
N ASP A 95 -1.12 3.77 6.88
CA ASP A 95 -1.96 3.15 7.90
C ASP A 95 -3.15 2.45 7.24
N VAL A 96 -3.96 3.16 6.44
CA VAL A 96 -5.15 2.54 5.84
C VAL A 96 -4.78 1.43 4.85
N ILE A 97 -3.99 1.74 3.83
CA ILE A 97 -3.66 0.77 2.78
C ILE A 97 -2.66 -0.27 3.30
N GLY A 98 -1.70 0.14 4.14
CA GLY A 98 -0.73 -0.76 4.75
C GLY A 98 -1.37 -1.78 5.69
N ASP A 99 -2.31 -1.36 6.56
CA ASP A 99 -3.00 -2.28 7.47
C ASP A 99 -3.91 -3.24 6.70
N ILE A 100 -4.63 -2.76 5.67
CA ILE A 100 -5.47 -3.60 4.82
C ILE A 100 -4.63 -4.67 4.11
N SER A 101 -3.51 -4.27 3.51
CA SER A 101 -2.55 -5.18 2.91
C SER A 101 -2.02 -6.21 3.93
N GLY A 102 -1.74 -5.77 5.16
CA GLY A 102 -1.28 -6.63 6.25
C GLY A 102 -2.33 -7.67 6.65
N ILE A 103 -3.58 -7.25 6.83
CA ILE A 103 -4.70 -8.14 7.20
C ILE A 103 -4.94 -9.17 6.09
N ILE A 104 -5.00 -8.75 4.83
CA ILE A 104 -5.26 -9.65 3.70
C ILE A 104 -4.10 -10.61 3.46
N SER A 105 -2.85 -10.15 3.56
CA SER A 105 -1.69 -11.05 3.45
C SER A 105 -1.64 -12.05 4.60
N GLY A 106 -2.04 -11.67 5.81
CA GLY A 106 -2.18 -12.55 6.97
C GLY A 106 -3.25 -13.62 6.77
N SER A 107 -4.46 -13.25 6.33
CA SER A 107 -5.54 -14.21 6.05
C SER A 107 -5.17 -15.14 4.88
N THR A 108 -4.56 -14.61 3.83
CA THR A 108 -4.03 -15.41 2.71
C THR A 108 -2.97 -16.40 3.19
N GLY A 109 -2.07 -15.97 4.09
CA GLY A 109 -1.07 -16.84 4.71
C GLY A 109 -1.69 -18.00 5.48
N ALA A 110 -2.77 -17.75 6.24
CA ALA A 110 -3.50 -18.79 6.96
C ALA A 110 -4.17 -19.82 6.01
N ILE A 111 -4.72 -19.35 4.89
CA ILE A 111 -5.29 -20.21 3.84
C ILE A 111 -4.19 -21.10 3.23
N ILE A 112 -3.02 -20.52 2.92
CA ILE A 112 -1.87 -21.26 2.40
C ILE A 112 -1.42 -22.35 3.38
N ILE A 113 -1.29 -22.01 4.67
CA ILE A 113 -0.92 -22.97 5.71
C ILE A 113 -1.94 -24.12 5.76
N SER A 114 -3.23 -23.82 5.69
CA SER A 114 -4.30 -24.82 5.70
C SER A 114 -4.20 -25.79 4.51
N PHE A 115 -3.93 -25.28 3.30
CA PHE A 115 -3.73 -26.11 2.11
C PHE A 115 -2.47 -26.99 2.20
N LEU A 116 -1.37 -26.47 2.75
CA LEU A 116 -0.13 -27.22 2.93
C LEU A 116 -0.32 -28.39 3.92
N ILE A 117 -1.02 -28.15 5.03
CA ILE A 117 -1.30 -29.20 6.02
C ILE A 117 -2.25 -30.25 5.44
N ALA A 118 -3.29 -29.83 4.72
CA ALA A 118 -4.24 -30.74 4.08
C ALA A 118 -3.56 -31.65 3.04
N SER A 119 -2.56 -31.12 2.31
CA SER A 119 -1.80 -31.88 1.32
C SER A 119 -0.73 -32.79 1.95
N ASN A 120 -0.23 -32.44 3.13
CA ASN A 120 0.84 -33.16 3.82
C ASN A 120 0.52 -33.33 5.33
N PRO A 121 -0.30 -34.34 5.71
CA PRO A 121 -0.77 -34.53 7.08
C PRO A 121 0.34 -34.78 8.13
N GLY A 122 1.55 -35.13 7.69
CA GLY A 122 2.71 -35.35 8.56
C GLY A 122 3.43 -34.07 9.00
N LEU A 123 3.06 -32.90 8.47
CA LEU A 123 3.68 -31.63 8.84
C LEU A 123 3.08 -31.08 10.13
N ASN A 124 3.93 -30.58 11.03
CA ASN A 124 3.50 -29.89 12.23
C ASN A 124 2.96 -28.50 11.86
N SER A 125 1.67 -28.26 12.10
CA SER A 125 0.95 -27.02 11.79
C SER A 125 1.58 -25.79 12.43
N ILE A 126 2.11 -25.93 13.64
CA ILE A 126 2.78 -24.85 14.37
C ILE A 126 4.08 -24.50 13.65
N VAL A 127 4.90 -25.49 13.27
CA VAL A 127 6.18 -25.25 12.60
C VAL A 127 5.97 -24.59 11.24
N VAL A 128 5.05 -25.12 10.43
CA VAL A 128 4.75 -24.55 9.10
C VAL A 128 4.20 -23.12 9.24
N GLY A 129 3.27 -22.91 10.17
CA GLY A 129 2.70 -21.59 10.44
C GLY A 129 3.74 -20.58 10.90
N THR A 130 4.61 -20.95 11.85
CA THR A 130 5.68 -20.09 12.35
C THR A 130 6.68 -19.75 11.25
N VAL A 131 7.12 -20.71 10.44
CA VAL A 131 8.06 -20.46 9.34
C VAL A 131 7.44 -19.52 8.31
N LEU A 132 6.20 -19.75 7.90
CA LEU A 132 5.56 -18.92 6.89
C LEU A 132 5.29 -17.50 7.41
N THR A 133 4.73 -17.36 8.61
CA THR A 133 4.43 -16.05 9.20
C THR A 133 5.70 -15.25 9.49
N SER A 134 6.76 -15.89 9.99
CA SER A 134 8.05 -15.21 10.22
C SER A 134 8.72 -14.79 8.91
N LEU A 135 8.64 -15.59 7.85
CA LEU A 135 9.13 -15.22 6.53
C LEU A 135 8.38 -14.02 5.96
N VAL A 136 7.05 -14.03 6.05
CA VAL A 136 6.20 -12.90 5.62
C VAL A 136 6.55 -11.64 6.40
N ALA A 137 6.71 -11.72 7.71
CA ALA A 137 7.11 -10.59 8.54
C ALA A 137 8.50 -10.06 8.15
N ALA A 138 9.49 -10.94 7.97
CA ALA A 138 10.84 -10.55 7.57
C ALA A 138 10.86 -9.86 6.21
N VAL A 139 10.16 -10.40 5.21
CA VAL A 139 10.06 -9.81 3.86
C VAL A 139 9.33 -8.46 3.91
N THR A 140 8.24 -8.35 4.68
CA THR A 140 7.47 -7.12 4.78
C THR A 140 8.26 -6.01 5.45
N VAL A 141 8.89 -6.29 6.60
CA VAL A 141 9.67 -5.30 7.35
C VAL A 141 10.95 -4.93 6.60
N GLY A 142 11.67 -5.92 6.05
CA GLY A 142 12.87 -5.69 5.24
C GLY A 142 12.57 -4.89 3.96
N GLY A 143 11.49 -5.23 3.27
CA GLY A 143 11.03 -4.51 2.08
C GLY A 143 10.66 -3.06 2.38
N LYS A 144 9.94 -2.79 3.48
CA LYS A 144 9.66 -1.43 3.93
C LYS A 144 10.93 -0.64 4.26
N ALA A 145 11.91 -1.27 4.92
CA ALA A 145 13.19 -0.61 5.23
C ALA A 145 13.91 -0.15 3.95
N VAL A 146 14.01 -1.03 2.95
CA VAL A 146 14.58 -0.68 1.63
C VAL A 146 13.75 0.41 0.94
N GLY A 147 12.42 0.27 0.94
CA GLY A 147 11.50 1.22 0.33
C GLY A 147 11.64 2.63 0.90
N LYS A 148 11.84 2.75 2.23
CA LYS A 148 12.06 4.06 2.89
C LYS A 148 13.37 4.71 2.46
N THR A 149 14.47 3.96 2.33
CA THR A 149 15.72 4.51 1.80
C THR A 149 15.54 5.07 0.39
N ILE A 150 14.81 4.35 -0.47
CA ILE A 150 14.48 4.81 -1.82
C ILE A 150 13.59 6.06 -1.77
N ALA A 151 12.58 6.06 -0.90
CA ALA A 151 11.64 7.15 -0.71
C ALA A 151 12.36 8.45 -0.32
N ILE A 152 13.29 8.39 0.62
CA ILE A 152 14.03 9.55 1.11
C ILE A 152 14.96 10.10 0.04
N ASN A 153 15.72 9.24 -0.63
CA ASN A 153 16.70 9.66 -1.65
C ASN A 153 16.04 10.20 -2.94
N ASN A 154 14.82 9.74 -3.26
CA ASN A 154 14.12 10.08 -4.49
C ASN A 154 12.75 10.73 -4.25
N ALA A 155 12.54 11.35 -3.08
CA ALA A 155 11.23 11.86 -2.63
C ALA A 155 10.55 12.72 -3.70
N ASN A 156 11.26 13.76 -4.19
CA ASN A 156 10.72 14.68 -5.18
C ASN A 156 10.38 13.97 -6.51
N THR A 157 11.19 13.01 -6.95
CA THR A 157 10.93 12.25 -8.19
C THR A 157 9.68 11.37 -8.04
N ILE A 158 9.55 10.69 -6.90
CA ILE A 158 8.38 9.85 -6.58
C ILE A 158 7.12 10.70 -6.53
N ILE A 159 7.15 11.84 -5.82
CA ILE A 159 5.99 12.73 -5.72
C ILE A 159 5.63 13.32 -7.07
N TYR A 160 6.61 13.67 -7.89
CA TYR A 160 6.34 14.11 -9.25
C TYR A 160 5.64 13.03 -10.09
N ALA A 161 6.09 11.77 -9.97
CA ALA A 161 5.45 10.64 -10.66
C ALA A 161 4.01 10.42 -10.20
N VAL A 162 3.75 10.40 -8.88
CA VAL A 162 2.39 10.27 -8.31
C VAL A 162 1.51 11.44 -8.77
N ALA A 163 2.02 12.67 -8.70
CA ALA A 163 1.32 13.85 -9.16
C ALA A 163 0.97 13.79 -10.65
N ARG A 164 1.86 13.22 -11.48
CA ARG A 164 1.61 13.03 -12.92
C ARG A 164 0.48 12.03 -13.16
N VAL A 165 0.46 10.91 -12.43
CA VAL A 165 -0.65 9.95 -12.51
C VAL A 165 -1.98 10.61 -12.13
N ILE A 166 -2.02 11.35 -11.02
CA ILE A 166 -3.22 12.07 -10.58
C ILE A 166 -3.65 13.11 -11.63
N SER A 167 -2.70 13.86 -12.20
CA SER A 167 -2.99 14.85 -13.23
C SER A 167 -3.56 14.21 -14.51
N LEU A 168 -3.03 13.05 -14.91
CA LEU A 168 -3.57 12.28 -16.04
C LEU A 168 -4.98 11.77 -15.74
N PHE A 169 -5.22 11.21 -14.56
CA PHE A 169 -6.57 10.81 -14.15
C PHE A 169 -7.55 11.98 -14.18
N LYS A 170 -7.17 13.17 -13.68
CA LYS A 170 -8.03 14.36 -13.75
C LYS A 170 -8.29 14.82 -15.19
N LYS A 171 -7.28 14.77 -16.07
CA LYS A 171 -7.43 15.10 -17.50
C LYS A 171 -8.36 14.11 -18.19
N ILE A 172 -8.22 12.81 -17.92
CA ILE A 172 -9.03 11.73 -18.51
C ILE A 172 -10.48 11.81 -18.01
N PHE A 173 -10.69 11.95 -16.70
CA PHE A 173 -12.03 11.95 -16.11
C PHE A 173 -12.77 13.28 -16.22
N ARG A 174 -12.20 14.29 -16.90
CA ARG A 174 -12.80 15.61 -17.15
C ARG A 174 -13.42 16.25 -15.89
N VAL A 175 -12.89 15.92 -14.71
CA VAL A 175 -13.25 16.57 -13.44
C VAL A 175 -12.53 17.92 -13.44
N SER A 176 -13.08 18.83 -14.24
CA SER A 176 -12.67 20.23 -14.27
C SER A 176 -13.36 20.94 -13.12
N ARG A 177 -12.63 21.03 -11.99
CA ARG A 177 -12.87 21.87 -10.80
C ARG A 177 -14.28 21.90 -10.22
#